data_AF-A0A9D8GQL2-F1
#
_entry.id   AF-A0A9D8GQL2-F1
#
_cell.length_a   1.000
_cell.length_b   1.000
_cell.length_c   1.000
_cell.angle_alpha   90.00
_cell.angle_beta   90.00
_cell.angle_gamma   90.00
#
_symmetry.space_group_name_H-M   'P 1'
#
loop_
_entity.id
_entity.type
_entity.pdbx_description
1 polymer ?
#
loop_
_entity_poly.entity_id
_entity_poly.type
_entity_poly.pdbx_seq_one_letter_code
_entity_poly.pdbx_strand_id
1 'polypeptide(L)'
;MGKPENDLRTDAMVPIIDAHMHLWDLSSNYHPWLSDVPAPRMRHGDYTPLRHSYLPADHRRDSEGFSVIATVYVEAEWERDELGARGRVAPRHASRHGRPGLARPKVA
;
A
#
# COMPACT_ATOMS: atom_id res chain seq x y z
N MET A 1 18.16 8.46 -44.07
CA MET A 1 18.11 9.01 -42.70
C MET A 1 17.07 8.19 -41.94
N GLY A 2 17.48 7.07 -41.31
CA GLY A 2 16.57 6.25 -40.51
C GLY A 2 16.26 6.98 -39.20
N LYS A 3 15.00 6.98 -38.77
CA LYS A 3 14.66 7.52 -37.44
C LYS A 3 15.37 6.67 -36.38
N PRO A 4 15.87 7.27 -35.28
CA PRO A 4 16.40 6.47 -34.19
C PRO A 4 15.26 5.59 -33.67
N GLU A 5 15.42 4.29 -33.89
CA GLU A 5 14.59 3.28 -33.25
C GLU A 5 14.83 3.41 -31.75
N ASN A 6 13.74 3.54 -31.00
CA ASN A 6 13.77 3.69 -29.57
C ASN A 6 14.30 2.39 -28.97
N ASP A 7 15.62 2.30 -28.82
CA ASP A 7 16.31 1.15 -28.25
C ASP A 7 15.88 1.00 -26.79
N LEU A 8 14.85 0.18 -26.56
CA LEU A 8 14.36 -0.16 -25.22
C LEU A 8 15.34 -1.06 -24.46
N ARG A 9 16.54 -1.32 -25.00
CA ARG A 9 17.57 -2.11 -24.33
C ARG A 9 18.41 -1.25 -23.40
N THR A 10 17.83 -1.01 -22.24
CA THR A 10 18.59 -1.26 -21.01
C THR A 10 17.76 -2.23 -20.20
N ASP A 11 18.32 -3.40 -19.94
CA ASP A 11 17.83 -4.48 -19.06
C ASP A 11 17.77 -4.04 -17.57
N ALA A 12 17.68 -2.73 -17.33
CA ALA A 12 17.59 -2.11 -16.03
C ALA A 12 16.10 -1.96 -15.70
N MET A 13 15.66 -2.66 -14.66
CA MET A 13 14.29 -2.54 -14.17
C MET A 13 13.96 -1.06 -13.90
N VAL A 14 12.89 -0.57 -14.52
CA VAL A 14 12.39 0.80 -14.33
C VAL A 14 12.01 1.01 -12.86
N PRO A 15 12.54 2.02 -12.16
CA PRO A 15 12.13 2.33 -10.79
C PRO A 15 10.66 2.75 -10.72
N ILE A 16 9.92 2.16 -9.78
CA ILE A 16 8.48 2.36 -9.59
C ILE A 16 8.22 2.96 -8.21
N ILE A 17 7.38 3.99 -8.17
CA ILE A 17 6.72 4.45 -6.95
C ILE A 17 5.26 4.01 -7.04
N ASP A 18 4.83 3.15 -6.14
CA ASP A 18 3.42 2.82 -6.01
C ASP A 18 2.72 4.00 -5.32
N ALA A 19 1.85 4.69 -6.06
CA ALA A 19 1.19 5.89 -5.58
C ALA A 19 -0.04 5.59 -4.69
N HIS A 20 -0.49 4.33 -4.58
CA HIS A 20 -1.74 4.02 -3.90
C HIS A 20 -1.74 2.59 -3.33
N MET A 21 -1.17 2.44 -2.14
CA MET A 21 -1.04 1.15 -1.46
C MET A 21 -1.92 1.07 -0.21
N HIS A 22 -2.81 0.08 -0.16
CA HIS A 22 -3.56 -0.26 1.05
C HIS A 22 -2.88 -1.41 1.78
N LEU A 23 -2.75 -1.28 3.09
CA LEU A 23 -2.25 -2.32 3.98
C LEU A 23 -3.16 -2.39 5.20
N TRP A 24 -3.44 -3.59 5.69
CA TRP A 24 -4.34 -3.79 6.81
C TRP A 24 -3.88 -4.94 7.70
N ASP A 25 -3.98 -4.72 9.02
CA ASP A 25 -3.79 -5.74 10.03
C ASP A 25 -5.13 -5.98 10.73
N LEU A 26 -5.78 -7.10 10.41
CA LEU A 26 -7.08 -7.49 10.96
C LEU A 26 -7.01 -7.84 12.46
N SER A 27 -5.81 -8.04 13.02
CA SER A 27 -5.63 -8.21 14.47
C SER A 27 -5.59 -6.88 15.22
N SER A 28 -5.30 -5.78 14.51
CA SER A 28 -5.10 -4.46 15.11
C SER A 28 -6.25 -3.49 14.82
N ASN A 29 -6.84 -3.53 13.62
CA ASN A 29 -7.89 -2.61 13.21
C ASN A 29 -9.09 -3.37 12.62
N TYR A 30 -10.30 -2.95 13.00
CA TYR A 30 -11.55 -3.50 12.48
C TYR A 30 -11.96 -2.82 11.17
N HIS A 31 -12.12 -3.61 10.11
CA HIS A 31 -12.50 -3.14 8.78
C HIS A 31 -13.87 -3.73 8.43
N PRO A 32 -14.99 -3.00 8.62
CA PRO A 32 -16.33 -3.57 8.43
C PRO A 32 -16.53 -4.17 7.05
N TRP A 33 -16.03 -3.50 6.01
CA TRP A 33 -16.14 -3.96 4.63
C TRP A 33 -15.35 -5.27 4.37
N LEU A 34 -14.36 -5.61 5.20
CA LEU A 34 -13.49 -6.76 5.00
C LEU A 34 -13.75 -7.90 6.00
N SER A 35 -14.06 -7.55 7.24
CA SER A 35 -14.27 -8.48 8.35
C SER A 35 -15.66 -9.12 8.31
N ASP A 36 -16.69 -8.36 7.93
CA ASP A 36 -18.07 -8.82 7.99
C ASP A 36 -18.43 -9.83 6.89
N VAL A 37 -19.60 -10.46 7.03
CA VAL A 37 -20.14 -11.36 6.02
C VAL A 37 -20.27 -10.61 4.69
N PRO A 38 -19.83 -11.19 3.56
CA PRO A 38 -19.93 -10.56 2.26
C PRO A 38 -21.34 -10.06 1.98
N ALA A 39 -21.46 -8.74 1.81
CA ALA A 39 -22.67 -8.17 1.27
C ALA A 39 -22.92 -8.82 -0.10
N PRO A 40 -24.13 -9.35 -0.39
CA PRO A 40 -24.45 -10.03 -1.66
C PRO A 40 -24.22 -9.19 -2.93
N ARG A 41 -23.88 -7.90 -2.77
CA ARG A 41 -23.71 -6.88 -3.81
C ARG A 41 -22.52 -5.97 -3.55
N MET A 42 -21.41 -6.49 -3.04
CA MET A 42 -20.18 -5.71 -3.06
C MET A 42 -19.81 -5.34 -4.50
N ARG A 43 -19.44 -4.08 -4.72
CA ARG A 43 -19.12 -3.52 -6.05
C ARG A 43 -17.98 -4.27 -6.75
N HIS A 44 -17.16 -4.99 -5.97
CA HIS A 44 -15.90 -5.58 -6.43
C HIS A 44 -15.96 -7.10 -6.60
N GLY A 45 -17.15 -7.72 -6.49
CA GLY A 45 -17.30 -9.17 -6.62
C GLY A 45 -16.88 -9.92 -5.35
N ASP A 46 -16.40 -11.16 -5.53
CA ASP A 46 -15.91 -11.99 -4.43
C ASP A 46 -14.55 -11.50 -3.93
N TYR A 47 -14.56 -10.89 -2.76
CA TYR A 47 -13.36 -10.38 -2.08
C TYR A 47 -12.90 -11.30 -0.94
N THR A 48 -13.45 -12.52 -0.84
CA THR A 48 -13.02 -13.49 0.18
C THR A 48 -11.51 -13.76 0.20
N PRO A 49 -10.76 -13.71 -0.93
CA PRO A 49 -9.30 -13.84 -0.89
C PRO A 49 -8.60 -12.71 -0.15
N LEU A 50 -9.22 -11.54 0.01
CA LEU A 50 -8.63 -10.39 0.70
C LEU A 50 -8.83 -10.45 2.23
N ARG A 51 -9.63 -11.38 2.74
CA ARG A 51 -10.07 -11.47 4.15
C ARG A 51 -8.99 -12.05 5.08
N HIS A 52 -7.76 -11.60 4.94
CA HIS A 52 -6.63 -11.87 5.81
C HIS A 52 -5.80 -10.59 5.98
N SER A 53 -4.94 -10.48 6.99
CA SER A 53 -4.03 -9.34 7.09
C SER A 53 -3.12 -9.25 5.86
N TYR A 54 -2.94 -8.04 5.33
CA TYR A 54 -2.04 -7.73 4.23
C TYR A 54 -1.00 -6.71 4.69
N LEU A 55 0.21 -7.19 4.95
CA LEU A 55 1.28 -6.44 5.62
C LEU A 55 2.40 -6.06 4.64
N PRO A 56 3.35 -5.18 5.03
CA PRO A 56 4.46 -4.79 4.15
C PRO A 56 5.28 -5.96 3.58
N ALA A 57 5.34 -7.09 4.30
CA ALA A 57 6.01 -8.30 3.83
C ALA A 57 5.25 -8.99 2.69
N ASP A 58 3.92 -8.97 2.73
CA ASP A 58 3.07 -9.51 1.68
C ASP A 58 3.19 -8.68 0.41
N HIS A 59 3.11 -7.35 0.53
CA HIS A 59 3.36 -6.45 -0.59
C HIS A 59 4.74 -6.65 -1.23
N ARG A 60 5.79 -6.82 -0.41
CA ARG A 60 7.14 -7.07 -0.93
C ARG A 60 7.22 -8.37 -1.73
N ARG A 61 6.56 -9.43 -1.24
CA ARG A 61 6.51 -10.73 -1.91
C ARG A 61 5.73 -10.64 -3.22
N ASP A 62 4.59 -9.96 -3.20
CA ASP A 62 3.71 -9.87 -4.38
C ASP A 62 4.26 -8.91 -5.46
N SER A 63 5.13 -7.98 -5.07
CA SER A 63 5.86 -7.08 -5.99
C SER A 63 7.23 -7.62 -6.43
N GLU A 64 7.55 -8.89 -6.12
CA GLU A 64 8.77 -9.53 -6.61
C GLU A 64 8.84 -9.47 -8.15
N GLY A 65 10.00 -9.05 -8.66
CA GLY A 65 10.21 -8.82 -10.09
C GLY A 65 9.91 -7.40 -10.58
N PHE A 66 9.38 -6.53 -9.71
CA PHE A 66 9.26 -5.10 -9.97
C PHE A 66 10.26 -4.28 -9.13
N SER A 67 10.80 -3.21 -9.69
CA SER A 67 11.69 -2.29 -8.97
C SER A 67 10.89 -1.24 -8.17
N VAL A 68 10.06 -1.70 -7.22
CA VAL A 68 9.28 -0.80 -6.36
C VAL A 68 10.18 -0.19 -5.29
N ILE A 69 10.49 1.10 -5.43
CA ILE A 69 11.43 1.83 -4.57
C ILE A 69 10.74 2.58 -3.42
N ALA A 70 9.44 2.88 -3.57
CA ALA A 70 8.62 3.52 -2.55
C ALA A 70 7.14 3.23 -2.79
N THR A 71 6.35 3.35 -1.73
CA THR A 71 4.89 3.23 -1.77
C THR A 71 4.25 4.36 -0.96
N VAL A 72 3.14 4.88 -1.44
CA VAL A 72 2.27 5.80 -0.67
C VAL A 72 1.18 4.98 -0.02
N TYR A 73 1.16 4.96 1.30
CA TYR A 73 0.12 4.30 2.06
C TYR A 73 -1.19 5.10 2.02
N VAL A 74 -2.29 4.43 1.74
CA VAL A 74 -3.66 4.95 1.80
C VAL A 74 -4.44 4.14 2.82
N GLU A 75 -5.15 4.84 3.72
CA GLU A 75 -5.97 4.21 4.76
C GLU A 75 -7.06 3.33 4.14
N ALA A 76 -7.33 2.17 4.75
CA ALA A 76 -8.13 1.11 4.16
C ALA A 76 -9.59 1.08 4.67
N GLU A 77 -10.16 2.24 5.00
CA GLU A 77 -11.54 2.39 5.50
C GLU A 77 -11.87 1.52 6.73
N TRP A 78 -10.97 1.49 7.74
CA TRP A 78 -11.29 0.89 9.03
C TRP A 78 -12.29 1.73 9.83
N GLU A 79 -13.05 1.08 10.70
CA GLU A 79 -14.01 1.75 11.57
C GLU A 79 -13.29 2.63 12.60
N ARG A 80 -13.82 3.84 12.81
CA ARG A 80 -13.34 4.78 13.81
C ARG A 80 -14.37 4.82 14.94
N ASP A 81 -14.08 4.20 16.08
CA ASP A 81 -14.88 4.36 17.31
C ASP A 81 -14.98 5.87 17.67
N GLU A 82 -16.14 6.28 18.21
CA GLU A 82 -16.45 7.62 18.74
C GLU A 82 -15.40 8.11 19.74
N LEU A 83 -14.81 7.20 20.52
CA LEU A 83 -13.61 7.44 21.32
C LEU A 83 -12.37 7.17 20.48
N GLY A 84 -12.12 7.94 19.42
CA GLY A 84 -11.01 7.71 18.51
C GLY A 84 -9.65 7.70 19.22
N ALA A 85 -9.24 6.60 19.84
CA ALA A 85 -8.00 6.46 20.63
C ALA A 85 -7.56 5.05 21.02
N ARG A 86 -8.35 3.98 20.89
CA ARG A 86 -7.90 2.63 21.26
C ARG A 86 -7.69 1.76 20.02
N GLY A 87 -6.43 1.43 19.73
CA GLY A 87 -6.07 0.41 18.71
C GLY A 87 -5.38 0.90 17.45
N ARG A 88 -5.22 2.23 17.26
CA ARG A 88 -4.59 2.79 16.05
C ARG A 88 -3.15 2.30 15.84
N VAL A 89 -2.97 1.42 14.87
CA VAL A 89 -1.65 1.08 14.37
C VAL A 89 -1.73 1.09 12.85
N ALA A 90 -1.23 2.17 12.23
CA ALA A 90 -0.80 2.08 10.85
C ALA A 90 0.23 0.95 10.78
N PRO A 91 0.15 0.03 9.80
CA PRO A 91 1.15 -1.02 9.65
C PRO A 91 2.54 -0.40 9.76
N ARG A 92 3.40 -0.99 10.61
CA ARG A 92 4.75 -0.43 10.81
C ARG A 92 5.52 -0.59 9.49
N HIS A 93 5.64 0.51 8.75
CA HIS A 93 6.46 0.59 7.55
C HIS A 93 7.94 0.65 7.96
N ALA A 94 8.66 -0.46 7.83
CA ALA A 94 10.11 -0.46 7.95
C ALA A 94 10.71 0.03 6.62
N SER A 95 10.75 1.34 6.40
CA SER A 95 11.53 1.95 5.31
C SER A 95 12.91 2.29 5.84
N ARG A 96 13.86 1.34 5.77
CA ARG A 96 15.30 1.65 5.96
C ARG A 96 16.02 1.58 4.63
N HIS A 97 15.91 2.65 3.84
CA HIS A 97 16.90 2.96 2.82
C HIS A 97 17.21 4.48 2.81
N GLY A 98 18.44 4.82 3.20
CA GLY A 98 19.26 5.94 2.74
C GLY A 98 18.70 7.37 2.65
N ARG A 99 18.98 8.15 3.70
CA ARG A 99 19.14 9.63 3.78
C ARG A 99 17.89 10.55 3.71
N PRO A 100 17.63 11.38 4.74
CA PRO A 100 16.53 12.34 4.76
C PRO A 100 16.90 13.66 4.09
N GLY A 101 16.16 14.04 3.05
CA GLY A 101 15.94 15.43 2.65
C GLY A 101 14.56 15.88 3.15
N LEU A 102 14.42 16.10 4.45
CA LEU A 102 13.16 16.50 5.06
C LEU A 102 12.96 18.02 4.94
N ALA A 103 12.25 18.46 3.90
CA ALA A 103 11.67 19.81 3.89
C ALA A 103 10.38 19.76 4.74
N ARG A 104 10.43 20.30 5.96
CA ARG A 104 9.23 20.61 6.74
C ARG A 104 8.74 22.01 6.33
N PRO A 105 7.49 22.20 5.90
CA PRO A 105 6.90 23.52 5.92
C PRO A 105 6.63 23.89 7.39
N LYS A 106 7.25 24.99 7.85
CA LYS A 106 6.79 25.70 9.04
C LYS A 106 5.46 26.34 8.68
N VAL A 107 4.42 26.07 9.45
CA VAL A 107 3.23 26.93 9.50
C VAL A 107 3.23 27.59 10.87
N ALA A 108 3.01 28.91 10.84
CA ALA A 108 3.12 29.87 11.92
C ALA A 108 2.11 29.63 13.07
#